data_AF-A0A7Z9H3Z7-F1
#
_entry.id   AF-A0A7Z9H3Z7-F1
#
_cell.length_a   1.000
_cell.length_b   1.000
_cell.length_c   1.000
_cell.angle_alpha   90.00
_cell.angle_beta   90.00
_cell.angle_gamma   90.00
#
_symmetry.space_group_name_H-M   'P 1'
#
loop_
_entity.id
_entity.type
_entity.pdbx_description
1 polymer ?
#
loop_
_entity_poly.entity_id
_entity_poly.type
_entity_poly.pdbx_seq_one_letter_code
_entity_poly.pdbx_strand_id
1 'polypeptide(L)'
;MRPARVRPPRWDPFHRSCAVDPSDSVAQTVDGTGKRVPGKDRAQLRIIHGLQEALAAGLEKPVCTVGFFDGVHRGHSLVLEDLRNWAQEIEGTPTVITFDRHPKGIIGAGDPIPITPLEERLERLAGERVEVTILLPFDEELSRWSPERFIEEALVGAVGCRHLLMGFDSAFGAGARGTAEYLKSLPSLAVELRESRPVEVDGEPVSSTAIRKAVISGELDRAASLLGRPYGLRAPVISGERRGQMIGFPTANLDPGFVLVPPVGVYLGLARRQGKIWPAAINIGRRPTFGGEEAAEGTPFDPRLDRFEAHLVGFDGDLYGVILEVEMHRFLRGEKRFDGVKELCQQIKLDLEDLDRWWRSREG
;
A
#
# COMPACT_ATOMS: atom_id res chain seq x y z
N MET A 1 -15.78 11.94 -37.67
CA MET A 1 -14.35 12.31 -37.84
C MET A 1 -13.58 11.77 -36.65
N ARG A 2 -12.64 10.83 -36.86
CA ARG A 2 -11.77 10.32 -35.79
C ARG A 2 -10.67 11.36 -35.52
N PRO A 3 -10.31 11.68 -34.27
CA PRO A 3 -9.20 12.59 -34.00
C PRO A 3 -7.88 11.91 -34.37
N ALA A 4 -6.95 12.71 -34.91
CA ALA A 4 -5.64 12.27 -35.35
C ALA A 4 -4.83 11.70 -34.16
N ARG A 5 -4.27 10.50 -34.34
CA ARG A 5 -3.29 9.93 -33.40
C ARG A 5 -1.99 10.73 -33.51
N VAL A 6 -1.71 11.53 -32.50
CA VAL A 6 -0.37 12.12 -32.31
C VAL A 6 0.57 10.97 -31.95
N ARG A 7 1.54 10.68 -32.82
CA ARG A 7 2.63 9.74 -32.50
C ARG A 7 3.50 10.38 -31.41
N PRO A 8 3.84 9.68 -30.32
CA PRO A 8 4.83 10.19 -29.38
C PRO A 8 6.20 10.29 -30.05
N PRO A 9 7.08 11.20 -29.57
CA PRO A 9 8.44 11.34 -30.08
C PRO A 9 9.25 10.04 -29.93
N ARG A 10 10.24 9.85 -30.80
CA ARG A 10 11.12 8.67 -30.82
C ARG A 10 11.80 8.49 -29.47
N TRP A 11 11.74 7.26 -28.96
CA TRP A 11 12.53 6.77 -27.83
C TRP A 11 14.03 6.94 -28.10
N ASP A 12 14.70 7.69 -27.26
CA ASP A 12 16.16 7.69 -27.11
C ASP A 12 16.49 7.76 -25.61
N PRO A 13 16.93 6.65 -24.98
CA PRO A 13 17.25 6.62 -23.56
C PRO A 13 18.54 7.38 -23.21
N PHE A 14 19.24 7.96 -24.21
CA PHE A 14 20.53 8.63 -24.05
C PHE A 14 20.53 10.12 -24.46
N HIS A 15 19.42 10.67 -24.97
CA HIS A 15 19.37 12.07 -25.37
C HIS A 15 18.92 12.99 -24.24
N ARG A 16 19.77 13.95 -23.87
CA ARG A 16 19.35 15.14 -23.11
C ARG A 16 18.59 16.07 -24.05
N SER A 17 17.38 16.47 -23.66
CA SER A 17 16.64 17.56 -24.30
C SER A 17 16.43 18.67 -23.26
N CYS A 18 17.24 19.71 -23.37
CA CYS A 18 17.09 20.93 -22.59
C CYS A 18 15.95 21.78 -23.16
N ALA A 19 14.86 21.92 -22.41
CA ALA A 19 13.97 23.09 -22.45
C ALA A 19 13.15 23.12 -21.16
N VAL A 20 13.53 24.02 -20.26
CA VAL A 20 12.75 24.39 -19.07
C VAL A 20 11.82 25.51 -19.49
N ASP A 21 10.51 25.34 -19.31
CA ASP A 21 9.55 26.44 -19.40
C ASP A 21 8.98 26.69 -17.99
N PRO A 22 9.30 27.84 -17.34
CA PRO A 22 8.78 28.18 -16.04
C PRO A 22 7.56 29.09 -16.19
N SER A 23 6.34 28.56 -16.11
CA SER A 23 5.16 29.38 -15.78
C SER A 23 4.01 28.57 -15.22
N ASP A 24 3.67 28.94 -13.99
CA ASP A 24 2.38 28.89 -13.29
C ASP A 24 1.12 28.43 -14.04
N SER A 25 0.33 27.58 -13.37
CA SER A 25 -0.95 27.98 -12.74
C SER A 25 -1.89 26.78 -12.64
N VAL A 26 -2.61 26.72 -11.52
CA VAL A 26 -3.70 25.77 -11.27
C VAL A 26 -4.80 26.05 -12.30
N ALA A 27 -4.91 25.19 -13.31
CA ALA A 27 -6.02 25.24 -14.25
C ALA A 27 -7.31 24.78 -13.55
N GLN A 28 -8.13 25.74 -13.14
CA GLN A 28 -9.51 25.49 -12.77
C GLN A 28 -10.33 25.26 -14.04
N THR A 29 -10.93 24.07 -14.19
CA THR A 29 -11.86 23.80 -15.29
C THR A 29 -13.21 24.46 -15.01
N VAL A 30 -13.54 25.45 -15.83
CA VAL A 30 -14.88 26.07 -15.91
C VAL A 30 -15.57 25.46 -17.14
N ASP A 31 -16.82 25.01 -17.01
CA ASP A 31 -17.60 24.61 -18.19
C ASP A 31 -18.16 25.84 -18.93
N GLY A 32 -18.57 25.65 -20.18
CA GLY A 32 -19.09 26.69 -21.08
C GLY A 32 -20.43 27.32 -20.67
N THR A 33 -20.88 27.15 -19.42
CA THR A 33 -22.11 27.78 -18.89
C THR A 33 -21.89 28.60 -17.61
N GLY A 34 -20.66 28.71 -17.12
CA GLY A 34 -20.35 29.54 -15.94
C GLY A 34 -20.96 29.04 -14.63
N LYS A 35 -21.45 27.78 -14.59
CA LYS A 35 -21.89 27.12 -13.36
C LYS A 35 -20.77 26.21 -12.85
N ARG A 36 -20.51 26.27 -11.54
CA ARG A 36 -19.64 25.30 -10.85
C ARG A 36 -20.22 23.90 -11.02
N VAL A 37 -19.58 23.08 -11.83
CA VAL A 37 -19.78 21.63 -11.76
C VAL A 37 -19.11 21.17 -10.47
N PRO A 38 -19.81 20.49 -9.55
CA PRO A 38 -19.15 19.88 -8.40
C PRO A 38 -18.12 18.91 -8.94
N GLY A 39 -16.84 19.19 -8.71
CA GLY A 39 -15.80 18.21 -8.91
C GLY A 39 -16.15 16.97 -8.10
N LYS A 40 -15.86 15.78 -8.63
CA LYS A 40 -15.82 14.55 -7.83
C LYS A 40 -14.81 14.79 -6.70
N ASP A 41 -15.27 15.29 -5.57
CA ASP A 41 -14.45 15.44 -4.38
C ASP A 41 -13.91 14.05 -4.06
N ARG A 42 -12.57 13.94 -4.03
CA ARG A 42 -11.94 12.83 -3.31
C ARG A 42 -12.55 12.87 -1.92
N ALA A 43 -13.28 11.82 -1.52
CA ALA A 43 -13.79 11.70 -0.17
C ALA A 43 -12.65 12.06 0.80
N GLN A 44 -12.81 13.13 1.57
CA GLN A 44 -11.80 13.50 2.55
C GLN A 44 -11.67 12.33 3.53
N LEU A 45 -10.43 11.91 3.81
CA LEU A 45 -10.12 10.92 4.83
C LEU A 45 -10.67 11.40 6.18
N ARG A 46 -11.80 10.82 6.63
CA ARG A 46 -12.33 11.05 7.98
C ARG A 46 -11.79 9.97 8.91
N ILE A 47 -10.68 10.30 9.56
CA ILE A 47 -10.02 9.44 10.55
C ILE A 47 -10.35 9.95 11.94
N ILE A 48 -10.79 9.05 12.81
CA ILE A 48 -11.10 9.31 14.22
C ILE A 48 -10.08 8.55 15.07
N HIS A 49 -9.43 9.23 16.01
CA HIS A 49 -8.36 8.64 16.81
C HIS A 49 -8.87 8.21 18.19
N GLY A 50 -8.98 6.90 18.41
CA GLY A 50 -9.39 6.33 19.68
C GLY A 50 -10.89 6.39 19.99
N LEU A 51 -11.28 5.79 21.11
CA LEU A 51 -12.68 5.62 21.51
C LEU A 51 -13.34 6.92 21.99
N GLN A 52 -12.58 7.82 22.63
CA GLN A 52 -13.12 9.07 23.15
C GLN A 52 -13.56 10.00 22.01
N GLU A 53 -12.75 10.12 20.95
CA GLU A 53 -13.13 10.88 19.77
C GLU A 53 -14.28 10.21 19.01
N ALA A 54 -14.34 8.88 18.97
CA ALA A 54 -15.44 8.16 18.36
C ALA A 54 -16.78 8.44 19.06
N LEU A 55 -16.77 8.45 20.40
CA LEU A 55 -17.95 8.81 21.20
C LEU A 55 -18.38 10.26 20.94
N ALA A 56 -17.43 11.19 20.91
CA ALA A 56 -17.70 12.61 20.64
C ALA A 56 -18.22 12.84 19.20
N ALA A 57 -17.79 12.02 18.24
CA ALA A 57 -18.18 12.14 16.83
C ALA A 57 -19.66 11.78 16.58
N GLY A 58 -20.29 11.00 17.46
CA GLY A 58 -21.73 10.69 17.40
C GLY A 58 -22.20 10.18 16.04
N LEU A 59 -21.58 9.09 15.54
CA LEU A 59 -21.88 8.57 14.21
C LEU A 59 -23.34 8.14 14.07
N GLU A 60 -23.96 8.49 12.94
CA GLU A 60 -25.34 8.09 12.63
C GLU A 60 -25.37 6.66 12.08
N LYS A 61 -25.99 5.73 12.83
CA LYS A 61 -26.16 4.32 12.47
C LYS A 61 -24.89 3.67 11.87
N PRO A 62 -23.78 3.62 12.61
CA PRO A 62 -22.55 3.07 12.06
C PRO A 62 -22.70 1.55 11.83
N VAL A 63 -22.38 1.12 10.60
CA VAL A 63 -22.15 -0.28 10.25
C VAL A 63 -20.66 -0.50 10.32
N CYS A 64 -20.22 -1.37 11.22
CA CYS A 64 -18.81 -1.52 11.54
C CYS A 64 -18.22 -2.81 10.97
N THR A 65 -16.97 -2.76 10.56
CA THR A 65 -16.09 -3.93 10.45
C THR A 65 -14.83 -3.69 11.27
N VAL A 66 -14.28 -4.74 11.86
CA VAL A 66 -13.07 -4.67 12.69
C VAL A 66 -11.97 -5.49 12.02
N GLY A 67 -10.78 -4.92 11.88
CA GLY A 67 -9.67 -5.65 11.28
C GLY A 67 -8.37 -4.85 11.21
N PHE A 68 -7.26 -5.54 11.01
CA PHE A 68 -5.97 -4.89 10.81
C PHE A 68 -5.78 -4.40 9.36
N PHE A 69 -6.48 -4.96 8.37
CA PHE A 69 -6.47 -4.49 6.98
C PHE A 69 -5.07 -4.35 6.33
N ASP A 70 -4.08 -5.15 6.75
CA ASP A 70 -2.72 -5.07 6.22
C ASP A 70 -2.69 -5.35 4.70
N GLY A 71 -2.08 -4.43 3.96
CA GLY A 71 -2.05 -4.48 2.50
C GLY A 71 -3.37 -4.20 1.78
N VAL A 72 -4.52 -4.05 2.46
CA VAL A 72 -5.85 -3.82 1.83
C VAL A 72 -6.01 -4.66 0.55
N HIS A 73 -5.96 -5.98 0.70
CA HIS A 73 -5.98 -6.95 -0.39
C HIS A 73 -7.39 -7.26 -0.88
N ARG A 74 -7.55 -8.08 -1.92
CA ARG A 74 -8.88 -8.38 -2.51
C ARG A 74 -9.89 -8.93 -1.51
N GLY A 75 -9.44 -9.73 -0.54
CA GLY A 75 -10.30 -10.14 0.58
C GLY A 75 -10.85 -8.96 1.38
N HIS A 76 -10.01 -7.96 1.69
CA HIS A 76 -10.45 -6.73 2.34
C HIS A 76 -11.35 -5.90 1.43
N SER A 77 -11.03 -5.75 0.14
CA SER A 77 -11.88 -5.01 -0.80
C SER A 77 -13.31 -5.57 -0.85
N LEU A 78 -13.49 -6.90 -0.78
CA LEU A 78 -14.82 -7.51 -0.69
C LEU A 78 -15.51 -7.18 0.64
N VAL A 79 -14.82 -7.31 1.78
CA VAL A 79 -15.38 -6.94 3.09
C VAL A 79 -15.83 -5.47 3.10
N LEU A 80 -15.03 -4.58 2.51
CA LEU A 80 -15.34 -3.15 2.43
C LEU A 80 -16.48 -2.87 1.44
N GLU A 81 -16.61 -3.65 0.38
CA GLU A 81 -17.76 -3.61 -0.52
C GLU A 81 -19.05 -4.03 0.20
N ASP A 82 -19.04 -5.16 0.89
CA ASP A 82 -20.18 -5.67 1.67
C ASP A 82 -20.57 -4.69 2.79
N LEU A 83 -19.58 -4.07 3.44
CA LEU A 83 -19.78 -3.03 4.45
C LEU A 83 -20.55 -1.83 3.88
N ARG A 84 -20.11 -1.33 2.72
CA ARG A 84 -20.75 -0.21 2.03
C ARG A 84 -22.17 -0.57 1.59
N ASN A 85 -22.36 -1.77 1.04
CA ASN A 85 -23.67 -2.24 0.59
C ASN A 85 -24.65 -2.33 1.75
N TRP A 86 -24.22 -2.87 2.91
CA TRP A 86 -25.07 -2.94 4.09
C TRP A 86 -25.36 -1.56 4.69
N ALA A 87 -24.36 -0.69 4.80
CA ALA A 87 -24.58 0.68 5.22
C ALA A 87 -25.59 1.42 4.33
N GLN A 88 -25.52 1.22 3.01
CA GLN A 88 -26.49 1.77 2.08
C GLN A 88 -27.91 1.20 2.28
N GLU A 89 -28.05 -0.10 2.51
CA GLU A 89 -29.33 -0.77 2.74
C GLU A 89 -30.11 -0.18 3.92
N ILE A 90 -29.41 0.24 4.98
CA ILE A 90 -30.02 0.72 6.23
C ILE A 90 -29.91 2.24 6.42
N GLU A 91 -29.43 2.96 5.41
CA GLU A 91 -29.12 4.40 5.47
C GLU A 91 -28.21 4.74 6.66
N GLY A 92 -27.11 3.98 6.79
CA GLY A 92 -26.11 4.12 7.85
C GLY A 92 -24.72 4.50 7.34
N THR A 93 -23.76 4.59 8.27
CA THR A 93 -22.40 5.05 7.99
C THR A 93 -21.42 3.87 7.91
N PRO A 94 -20.79 3.58 6.75
CA PRO A 94 -19.79 2.51 6.67
C PRO A 94 -18.53 2.91 7.43
N THR A 95 -18.25 2.16 8.50
CA THR A 95 -17.22 2.48 9.49
C THR A 95 -16.22 1.34 9.62
N VAL A 96 -14.94 1.62 9.39
CA VAL A 96 -13.86 0.67 9.64
C VAL A 96 -13.24 0.96 11.00
N ILE A 97 -13.03 -0.06 11.81
CA ILE A 97 -12.24 0.01 13.03
C ILE A 97 -10.94 -0.76 12.78
N THR A 98 -9.82 -0.06 12.89
CA THR A 98 -8.49 -0.62 12.68
C THR A 98 -7.51 -0.15 13.75
N PHE A 99 -6.25 -0.58 13.66
CA PHE A 99 -5.26 -0.47 14.72
C PHE A 99 -3.96 0.13 14.21
N ASP A 100 -3.33 0.99 15.02
CA ASP A 100 -2.05 1.63 14.68
C ASP A 100 -0.87 0.64 14.66
N ARG A 101 -0.95 -0.44 15.45
CA ARG A 101 0.07 -1.49 15.60
C ARG A 101 -0.51 -2.86 15.33
N HIS A 102 0.33 -3.76 14.84
CA HIS A 102 -0.10 -5.13 14.58
C HIS A 102 -0.31 -5.87 15.93
N PRO A 103 -1.46 -6.53 16.17
CA PRO A 103 -1.73 -7.20 17.44
C PRO A 103 -0.64 -8.18 17.91
N LYS A 104 -0.09 -8.96 16.97
CA LYS A 104 1.01 -9.91 17.22
C LYS A 104 2.29 -9.31 17.83
N GLY A 105 2.64 -8.04 17.56
CA GLY A 105 3.81 -7.39 18.16
C GLY A 105 3.69 -7.19 19.66
N ILE A 106 2.48 -6.85 20.11
CA ILE A 106 2.18 -6.62 21.53
C ILE A 106 2.04 -7.94 22.29
N ILE A 107 1.55 -9.00 21.63
CA ILE A 107 1.29 -10.32 22.25
C ILE A 107 2.58 -11.19 22.32
N GLY A 108 3.75 -10.65 21.95
CA GLY A 108 5.05 -11.32 22.13
C GLY A 108 5.44 -12.31 21.04
N ALA A 109 4.72 -12.35 19.91
CA ALA A 109 5.04 -13.22 18.77
C ALA A 109 5.96 -12.55 17.72
N GLY A 110 6.48 -11.36 18.03
CA GLY A 110 7.14 -10.46 17.07
C GLY A 110 6.12 -9.74 16.18
N ASP A 111 6.46 -8.52 15.76
CA ASP A 111 5.65 -7.78 14.78
C ASP A 111 5.81 -8.42 13.40
N PRO A 112 4.73 -8.90 12.76
CA PRO A 112 4.77 -9.23 11.35
C PRO A 112 5.15 -7.96 10.59
N ILE A 113 6.08 -8.11 9.66
CA ILE A 113 6.48 -7.00 8.80
C ILE A 113 5.24 -6.54 8.02
N PRO A 114 4.89 -5.25 8.08
CA PRO A 114 3.67 -4.76 7.44
C PRO A 114 3.83 -4.83 5.92
N ILE A 115 2.76 -5.24 5.23
CA ILE A 115 2.71 -5.24 3.76
C ILE A 115 2.71 -3.80 3.24
N THR A 116 2.01 -2.92 3.95
CA THR A 116 1.92 -1.48 3.68
C THR A 116 2.05 -0.70 4.99
N PRO A 117 2.74 0.46 5.02
CA PRO A 117 2.79 1.33 6.20
C PRO A 117 1.41 1.81 6.63
N LEU A 118 1.28 2.30 7.86
CA LEU A 118 0.01 2.77 8.43
C LEU A 118 -0.66 3.84 7.57
N GLU A 119 0.10 4.86 7.18
CA GLU A 119 -0.39 6.00 6.39
C GLU A 119 -0.92 5.51 5.03
N GLU A 120 -0.19 4.61 4.38
CA GLU A 120 -0.62 4.03 3.11
C GLU A 120 -1.87 3.16 3.27
N ARG A 121 -1.95 2.37 4.35
CA ARG A 121 -3.15 1.58 4.64
C ARG A 121 -4.37 2.47 4.83
N LEU A 122 -4.25 3.58 5.58
CA LEU A 122 -5.34 4.53 5.80
C LEU A 122 -5.78 5.18 4.48
N GLU A 123 -4.83 5.60 3.64
CA GLU A 123 -5.13 6.12 2.30
C GLU A 123 -5.85 5.08 1.42
N ARG A 124 -5.43 3.82 1.49
CA ARG A 124 -6.06 2.72 0.75
C ARG A 124 -7.47 2.43 1.23
N LEU A 125 -7.72 2.45 2.55
CA LEU A 125 -9.06 2.32 3.11
C LEU A 125 -9.99 3.45 2.64
N ALA A 126 -9.50 4.69 2.58
CA ALA A 126 -10.28 5.78 1.99
C ALA A 126 -10.49 5.62 0.48
N GLY A 127 -9.51 5.06 -0.24
CA GLY A 127 -9.63 4.70 -1.65
C GLY A 127 -10.77 3.71 -1.94
N GLU A 128 -11.07 2.82 -0.98
CA GLU A 128 -12.20 1.88 -1.00
C GLU A 128 -13.54 2.52 -0.64
N ARG A 129 -13.59 3.86 -0.54
CA ARG A 129 -14.78 4.68 -0.23
C ARG A 129 -15.39 4.38 1.13
N VAL A 130 -14.57 3.98 2.10
CA VAL A 130 -14.96 3.95 3.51
C VAL A 130 -15.18 5.39 3.98
N GLU A 131 -16.33 5.66 4.60
CA GLU A 131 -16.66 7.01 5.04
C GLU A 131 -15.93 7.39 6.32
N VAL A 132 -15.84 6.46 7.28
CA VAL A 132 -15.19 6.69 8.57
C VAL A 132 -14.20 5.58 8.87
N THR A 133 -12.97 5.95 9.23
CA THR A 133 -11.99 5.02 9.82
C THR A 133 -11.69 5.43 11.25
N ILE A 134 -11.95 4.54 12.20
CA ILE A 134 -11.57 4.68 13.60
C ILE A 134 -10.25 3.96 13.79
N LEU A 135 -9.20 4.72 14.10
CA LEU A 135 -7.88 4.20 14.39
C LEU A 135 -7.71 4.08 15.91
N LEU A 136 -7.69 2.85 16.41
CA LEU A 136 -7.46 2.57 17.82
C LEU A 136 -5.97 2.35 18.08
N PRO A 137 -5.42 2.92 19.17
CA PRO A 137 -4.11 2.50 19.65
C PRO A 137 -4.22 1.04 20.14
N PHE A 138 -3.39 0.16 19.59
CA PHE A 138 -3.33 -1.23 20.06
C PHE A 138 -2.20 -1.38 21.06
N ASP A 139 -2.59 -1.42 22.35
CA ASP A 139 -1.71 -1.55 23.49
C ASP A 139 -1.97 -2.84 24.28
N GLU A 140 -1.22 -3.03 25.36
CA GLU A 140 -1.34 -4.20 26.21
C GLU A 140 -2.72 -4.28 26.88
N GLU A 141 -3.34 -3.14 27.19
CA GLU A 141 -4.67 -3.11 27.77
C GLU A 141 -5.70 -3.65 26.77
N LEU A 142 -5.77 -3.07 25.57
CA LEU A 142 -6.71 -3.48 24.53
C LEU A 142 -6.49 -4.94 24.13
N SER A 143 -5.24 -5.42 24.13
CA SER A 143 -4.92 -6.82 23.82
C SER A 143 -5.56 -7.84 24.77
N ARG A 144 -5.89 -7.41 26.00
CA ARG A 144 -6.49 -8.24 27.06
C ARG A 144 -8.02 -8.16 27.10
N TRP A 145 -8.65 -7.29 26.31
CA TRP A 145 -10.11 -7.16 26.30
C TRP A 145 -10.76 -8.43 25.75
N SER A 146 -11.79 -8.94 26.44
CA SER A 146 -12.59 -10.04 25.88
C SER A 146 -13.41 -9.55 24.67
N PRO A 147 -13.90 -10.45 23.80
CA PRO A 147 -14.80 -10.06 22.72
C PRO A 147 -16.05 -9.31 23.21
N GLU A 148 -16.63 -9.72 24.34
CA GLU A 148 -17.81 -9.08 24.95
C GLU A 148 -17.48 -7.67 25.39
N ARG A 149 -16.38 -7.48 26.13
CA ARG A 149 -15.94 -6.15 26.57
C ARG A 149 -15.71 -5.23 25.38
N PHE A 150 -15.07 -5.74 24.32
CA PHE A 150 -14.85 -4.95 23.10
C PHE A 150 -16.17 -4.58 22.40
N ILE A 151 -17.14 -5.50 22.35
CA ILE A 151 -18.48 -5.19 21.83
C ILE A 151 -19.17 -4.13 22.69
N GLU A 152 -19.18 -4.30 24.01
CA GLU A 152 -19.91 -3.42 24.93
C GLU A 152 -19.29 -2.02 25.01
N GLU A 153 -17.99 -1.93 25.28
CA GLU A 153 -17.31 -0.66 25.52
C GLU A 153 -16.94 0.05 24.21
N ALA A 154 -16.32 -0.65 23.26
CA ALA A 154 -15.86 -0.02 22.02
C ALA A 154 -16.97 0.09 20.98
N LEU A 155 -17.56 -1.03 20.55
CA LEU A 155 -18.53 -1.02 19.44
C LEU A 155 -19.84 -0.32 19.86
N VAL A 156 -20.48 -0.78 20.93
CA VAL A 156 -21.81 -0.33 21.35
C VAL A 156 -21.72 0.99 22.11
N GLY A 157 -20.81 1.08 23.08
CA GLY A 157 -20.69 2.20 24.02
C GLY A 157 -20.07 3.44 23.39
N ALA A 158 -18.88 3.31 22.78
CA ALA A 158 -18.18 4.44 22.19
C ALA A 158 -18.62 4.74 20.75
N VAL A 159 -18.69 3.72 19.89
CA VAL A 159 -19.01 3.94 18.46
C VAL A 159 -20.52 4.06 18.21
N GLY A 160 -21.36 3.46 19.05
CA GLY A 160 -22.81 3.38 18.80
C GLY A 160 -23.19 2.33 17.75
N CYS A 161 -22.30 1.38 17.46
CA CYS A 161 -22.52 0.30 16.52
C CYS A 161 -23.68 -0.60 16.94
N ARG A 162 -24.53 -0.93 15.97
CA ARG A 162 -25.60 -1.94 16.07
C ARG A 162 -25.53 -2.98 14.96
N HIS A 163 -24.64 -2.81 13.98
CA HIS A 163 -24.50 -3.67 12.81
C HIS A 163 -23.01 -3.96 12.61
N LEU A 164 -22.60 -5.21 12.84
CA LEU A 164 -21.22 -5.68 12.75
C LEU A 164 -21.07 -6.63 11.57
N LEU A 165 -20.21 -6.27 10.63
CA LEU A 165 -19.77 -7.14 9.55
C LEU A 165 -18.44 -7.80 9.94
N MET A 166 -18.40 -9.13 9.86
CA MET A 166 -17.19 -9.92 10.05
C MET A 166 -16.69 -10.46 8.70
N GLY A 167 -15.39 -10.38 8.44
CA GLY A 167 -14.78 -11.17 7.38
C GLY A 167 -14.74 -12.66 7.76
N PHE A 168 -14.70 -13.54 6.76
CA PHE A 168 -14.69 -15.00 6.94
C PHE A 168 -13.65 -15.52 7.95
N ASP A 169 -12.44 -14.96 7.96
CA ASP A 169 -11.33 -15.33 8.86
C ASP A 169 -11.06 -14.26 9.93
N SER A 170 -11.99 -13.31 10.11
CA SER A 170 -11.81 -12.20 11.06
C SER A 170 -12.07 -12.64 12.49
N ALA A 171 -11.25 -12.10 13.39
CA ALA A 171 -11.39 -12.31 14.82
C ALA A 171 -10.86 -11.11 15.61
N PHE A 172 -11.45 -10.84 16.77
CA PHE A 172 -11.00 -9.81 17.70
C PHE A 172 -11.09 -10.27 19.16
N GLY A 173 -10.67 -9.40 20.08
CA GLY A 173 -10.60 -9.72 21.50
C GLY A 173 -9.43 -10.65 21.86
N ALA A 174 -9.23 -10.86 23.16
CA ALA A 174 -8.10 -11.55 23.74
C ALA A 174 -7.98 -12.98 23.20
N GLY A 175 -6.85 -13.28 22.57
CA GLY A 175 -6.58 -14.56 21.94
C GLY A 175 -7.37 -14.80 20.66
N ALA A 176 -7.83 -13.74 19.99
CA ALA A 176 -8.64 -13.82 18.77
C ALA A 176 -9.90 -14.69 18.93
N ARG A 177 -10.52 -14.64 20.13
CA ARG A 177 -11.70 -15.47 20.46
C ARG A 177 -13.00 -14.97 19.84
N GLY A 178 -13.09 -13.69 19.48
CA GLY A 178 -14.26 -13.07 18.89
C GLY A 178 -14.38 -13.37 17.40
N THR A 179 -14.59 -14.64 17.05
CA THR A 179 -14.93 -15.07 15.69
C THR A 179 -16.42 -14.92 15.43
N ALA A 180 -16.84 -14.91 14.17
CA ALA A 180 -18.27 -14.89 13.84
C ALA A 180 -19.04 -16.08 14.46
N GLU A 181 -18.44 -17.27 14.46
CA GLU A 181 -18.99 -18.46 15.12
C GLU A 181 -19.17 -18.24 16.64
N TYR A 182 -18.16 -17.69 17.31
CA TYR A 182 -18.23 -17.37 18.73
C TYR A 182 -19.36 -16.38 19.03
N LEU A 183 -19.44 -15.29 18.27
CA LEU A 183 -20.45 -14.25 18.48
C LEU A 183 -21.88 -14.77 18.28
N LYS A 184 -22.11 -15.67 17.31
CA LYS A 184 -23.41 -16.34 17.10
C LYS A 184 -23.81 -17.25 18.26
N SER A 185 -22.83 -17.78 19.01
CA SER A 185 -23.09 -18.64 20.17
C SER A 185 -23.53 -17.87 21.41
N LEU A 186 -23.34 -16.54 21.42
CA LEU A 186 -23.72 -15.70 22.55
C LEU A 186 -25.25 -15.58 22.64
N PRO A 187 -25.85 -15.74 23.83
CA PRO A 187 -27.31 -15.75 24.00
C PRO A 187 -27.96 -14.39 23.72
N SER A 188 -27.21 -13.30 23.83
CA SER A 188 -27.67 -11.94 23.58
C SER A 188 -26.55 -11.08 23.02
N LEU A 189 -26.43 -11.05 21.69
CA LEU A 189 -25.50 -10.16 21.01
C LEU A 189 -26.15 -8.80 20.80
N ALA A 190 -25.51 -7.73 21.28
CA ALA A 190 -26.03 -6.35 21.18
C ALA A 190 -25.95 -5.74 19.76
N VAL A 191 -25.44 -6.50 18.80
CA VAL A 191 -25.26 -6.11 17.40
C VAL A 191 -25.89 -7.16 16.49
N GLU A 192 -26.48 -6.72 15.38
CA GLU A 192 -26.77 -7.58 14.23
C GLU A 192 -25.45 -7.98 13.58
N LEU A 193 -25.29 -9.27 13.27
CA LEU A 193 -24.07 -9.82 12.69
C LEU A 193 -24.32 -10.26 11.24
N ARG A 194 -23.48 -9.81 10.31
CA ARG A 194 -23.36 -10.41 8.97
C ARG A 194 -21.92 -10.83 8.73
N GLU A 195 -21.74 -11.73 7.77
CA GLU A 195 -20.43 -12.22 7.36
C GLU A 195 -20.20 -11.99 5.87
N SER A 196 -18.99 -11.53 5.54
CA SER A 196 -18.49 -11.53 4.17
C SER A 196 -17.91 -12.90 3.85
N ARG A 197 -18.18 -13.37 2.64
CA ARG A 197 -17.59 -14.61 2.11
C ARG A 197 -16.07 -14.47 1.88
N PRO A 198 -15.30 -15.57 1.84
CA PRO A 198 -13.90 -15.53 1.46
C PRO A 198 -13.72 -15.20 -0.02
N VAL A 199 -12.57 -14.60 -0.35
CA VAL A 199 -12.08 -14.45 -1.72
C VAL A 199 -10.99 -15.47 -1.95
N GLU A 200 -11.05 -16.17 -3.07
CA GLU A 200 -10.02 -17.12 -3.49
C GLU A 200 -9.36 -16.65 -4.79
N VAL A 201 -8.06 -16.94 -4.90
CA VAL A 201 -7.28 -16.79 -6.13
C VAL A 201 -6.58 -18.11 -6.35
N ASP A 202 -6.76 -18.69 -7.54
CA ASP A 202 -6.22 -20.01 -7.90
C ASP A 202 -6.60 -21.13 -6.90
N GLY A 203 -7.78 -21.03 -6.28
CA GLY A 203 -8.30 -21.99 -5.30
C GLY A 203 -7.72 -21.85 -3.89
N GLU A 204 -6.93 -20.81 -3.62
CA GLU A 204 -6.41 -20.51 -2.28
C GLU A 204 -7.05 -19.22 -1.70
N PRO A 205 -7.42 -19.20 -0.40
CA PRO A 205 -7.93 -18.00 0.25
C PRO A 205 -6.91 -16.84 0.25
N VAL A 206 -7.38 -15.65 -0.11
CA VAL A 206 -6.58 -14.41 -0.06
C VAL A 206 -6.37 -14.00 1.39
N SER A 207 -5.11 -13.90 1.82
CA SER A 207 -4.75 -13.43 3.16
C SER A 207 -3.45 -12.62 3.17
N SER A 208 -3.27 -11.79 4.20
CA SER A 208 -2.02 -11.05 4.42
C SER A 208 -0.81 -11.99 4.57
N THR A 209 -1.00 -13.19 5.13
CA THR A 209 0.06 -14.21 5.24
C THR A 209 0.47 -14.74 3.87
N ALA A 210 -0.49 -15.05 2.99
CA ALA A 210 -0.21 -15.51 1.63
C ALA A 210 0.53 -14.44 0.82
N ILE A 211 0.14 -13.17 0.97
CA ILE A 211 0.81 -12.04 0.31
C ILE A 211 2.25 -11.88 0.81
N ARG A 212 2.46 -11.91 2.14
CA ARG A 212 3.81 -11.86 2.71
C ARG A 212 4.69 -12.95 2.14
N LYS A 213 4.20 -14.19 2.10
CA LYS A 213 4.93 -15.32 1.52
C LYS A 213 5.27 -15.07 0.04
N ALA A 214 4.30 -14.64 -0.77
CA ALA A 214 4.52 -14.38 -2.18
C ALA A 214 5.57 -13.28 -2.41
N VAL A 215 5.51 -12.17 -1.66
CA VAL A 215 6.50 -11.08 -1.77
C VAL A 215 7.88 -11.54 -1.31
N ILE A 216 7.99 -12.24 -0.18
CA ILE A 216 9.25 -12.77 0.34
C ILE A 216 9.88 -13.74 -0.67
N SER A 217 9.08 -14.58 -1.32
CA SER A 217 9.57 -15.53 -2.34
C SER A 217 9.80 -14.89 -3.73
N GLY A 218 9.63 -13.57 -3.87
CA GLY A 218 9.78 -12.87 -5.15
C GLY A 218 8.69 -13.18 -6.19
N GLU A 219 7.60 -13.86 -5.80
CA GLU A 219 6.43 -14.18 -6.62
C GLU A 219 5.53 -12.94 -6.78
N LEU A 220 6.04 -11.87 -7.39
CA LEU A 220 5.35 -10.57 -7.48
C LEU A 220 4.04 -10.62 -8.27
N ASP A 221 3.94 -11.48 -9.29
CA ASP A 221 2.69 -11.68 -10.04
C ASP A 221 1.59 -12.28 -9.14
N ARG A 222 1.97 -13.24 -8.28
CA ARG A 222 1.07 -13.83 -7.28
C ARG A 222 0.71 -12.82 -6.20
N ALA A 223 1.68 -12.06 -5.70
CA ALA A 223 1.38 -10.97 -4.76
C ALA A 223 0.37 -9.99 -5.38
N ALA A 224 0.53 -9.67 -6.67
CA ALA A 224 -0.36 -8.78 -7.38
C ALA A 224 -1.77 -9.35 -7.56
N SER A 225 -1.91 -10.64 -7.86
CA SER A 225 -3.21 -11.31 -8.00
C SER A 225 -3.99 -11.36 -6.69
N LEU A 226 -3.30 -11.53 -5.55
CA LEU A 226 -3.86 -11.51 -4.20
C LEU A 226 -4.23 -10.08 -3.75
N LEU A 227 -3.37 -9.09 -4.03
CA LEU A 227 -3.59 -7.69 -3.70
C LEU A 227 -4.62 -6.99 -4.60
N GLY A 228 -4.82 -7.50 -5.82
CA GLY A 228 -5.63 -6.85 -6.86
C GLY A 228 -4.91 -5.68 -7.55
N ARG A 229 -3.60 -5.54 -7.31
CA ARG A 229 -2.74 -4.49 -7.85
C ARG A 229 -1.26 -4.92 -7.76
N PRO A 230 -0.36 -4.35 -8.58
CA PRO A 230 1.08 -4.57 -8.43
C PRO A 230 1.57 -4.27 -7.01
N TYR A 231 2.57 -5.03 -6.54
CA TYR A 231 3.22 -4.70 -5.29
C TYR A 231 4.03 -3.41 -5.45
N GLY A 232 3.84 -2.45 -4.56
CA GLY A 232 4.51 -1.17 -4.62
C GLY A 232 4.71 -0.56 -3.25
N LEU A 233 5.69 0.32 -3.16
CA LEU A 233 6.07 1.01 -1.93
C LEU A 233 6.07 2.52 -2.16
N ARG A 234 5.57 3.27 -1.17
CA ARG A 234 5.63 4.72 -1.15
C ARG A 234 6.71 5.15 -0.17
N ALA A 235 7.68 5.92 -0.65
CA ALA A 235 8.83 6.31 0.15
C ALA A 235 9.30 7.72 -0.21
N PRO A 236 9.76 8.52 0.78
CA PRO A 236 10.50 9.74 0.51
C PRO A 236 11.79 9.44 -0.24
N VAL A 237 12.11 10.31 -1.20
CA VAL A 237 13.43 10.31 -1.84
C VAL A 237 14.44 10.99 -0.93
N ILE A 238 15.43 10.24 -0.49
CA ILE A 238 16.47 10.66 0.45
C ILE A 238 17.81 10.93 -0.28
N SER A 239 18.72 11.60 0.43
CA SER A 239 20.09 11.78 -0.06
C SER A 239 20.84 10.44 -0.10
N GLY A 240 21.39 10.10 -1.26
CA GLY A 240 22.24 8.93 -1.47
C GLY A 240 23.66 9.31 -1.88
N GLU A 241 24.46 8.30 -2.24
CA GLU A 241 25.89 8.48 -2.60
C GLU A 241 26.11 9.09 -4.00
N ARG A 242 25.03 9.37 -4.75
CA ARG A 242 25.03 9.97 -6.10
C ARG A 242 25.94 9.26 -7.13
N ARG A 243 26.30 7.99 -6.89
CA ARG A 243 27.17 7.21 -7.79
C ARG A 243 26.59 7.05 -9.19
N GLY A 244 25.29 6.75 -9.28
CA GLY A 244 24.59 6.63 -10.56
C GLY A 244 24.71 7.89 -11.42
N GLN A 245 24.58 9.07 -10.81
CA GLN A 245 24.71 10.35 -11.52
C GLN A 245 26.10 10.53 -12.14
N MET A 246 27.16 10.10 -11.44
CA MET A 246 28.54 10.21 -11.94
C MET A 246 28.81 9.32 -13.17
N ILE A 247 28.08 8.21 -13.32
CA ILE A 247 28.24 7.26 -14.44
C ILE A 247 27.16 7.38 -15.52
N GLY A 248 26.30 8.40 -15.42
CA GLY A 248 25.26 8.72 -16.42
C GLY A 248 23.89 8.08 -16.18
N PHE A 249 23.67 7.44 -15.03
CA PHE A 249 22.42 6.76 -14.67
C PHE A 249 21.90 7.26 -13.31
N PRO A 250 21.34 8.48 -13.22
CA PRO A 250 20.88 9.04 -11.94
C PRO A 250 19.79 8.17 -11.30
N THR A 251 19.89 7.91 -10.00
CA THR A 251 18.90 7.13 -9.24
C THR A 251 18.30 7.95 -8.09
N ALA A 252 17.01 7.80 -7.87
CA ALA A 252 16.34 8.23 -6.65
C ALA A 252 16.59 7.19 -5.55
N ASN A 253 17.15 7.60 -4.41
CA ASN A 253 17.31 6.73 -3.25
C ASN A 253 16.06 6.86 -2.39
N LEU A 254 15.46 5.76 -1.98
CA LEU A 254 14.16 5.71 -1.31
C LEU A 254 14.33 5.12 0.10
N ASP A 255 13.62 5.68 1.08
CA ASP A 255 13.53 5.12 2.42
C ASP A 255 12.08 4.68 2.70
N PRO A 256 11.73 3.42 2.45
CA PRO A 256 10.39 2.90 2.73
C PRO A 256 10.11 2.63 4.22
N GLY A 257 11.11 2.81 5.10
CA GLY A 257 10.99 2.50 6.52
C GLY A 257 10.80 1.00 6.80
N PHE A 258 10.17 0.68 7.93
CA PHE A 258 9.89 -0.70 8.34
C PHE A 258 8.68 -1.24 7.57
N VAL A 259 8.93 -1.87 6.44
CA VAL A 259 7.91 -2.47 5.57
C VAL A 259 8.45 -3.71 4.89
N LEU A 260 7.54 -4.54 4.40
CA LEU A 260 7.86 -5.71 3.60
C LEU A 260 8.56 -5.25 2.31
N VAL A 261 9.70 -5.85 2.00
CA VAL A 261 10.45 -5.56 0.78
C VAL A 261 10.72 -6.88 0.07
N PRO A 262 10.57 -6.96 -1.27
CA PRO A 262 10.93 -8.16 -2.03
C PRO A 262 12.42 -8.51 -1.90
N PRO A 263 12.84 -9.70 -2.35
CA PRO A 263 14.25 -10.11 -2.34
C PRO A 263 15.20 -9.10 -2.98
N VAL A 264 16.47 -9.20 -2.63
CA VAL A 264 17.52 -8.38 -3.25
C VAL A 264 17.63 -8.68 -4.75
N GLY A 265 17.77 -7.63 -5.55
CA GLY A 265 17.89 -7.73 -7.00
C GLY A 265 17.40 -6.49 -7.73
N VAL A 266 17.35 -6.63 -9.06
CA VAL A 266 16.86 -5.62 -9.99
C VAL A 266 15.47 -6.02 -10.47
N TYR A 267 14.56 -5.05 -10.48
CA TYR A 267 13.18 -5.20 -10.87
C TYR A 267 12.83 -4.22 -11.98
N LEU A 268 11.96 -4.68 -12.88
CA LEU A 268 11.29 -3.84 -13.86
C LEU A 268 9.97 -3.35 -13.24
N GLY A 269 9.73 -2.06 -13.33
CA GLY A 269 8.58 -1.47 -12.65
C GLY A 269 8.26 -0.07 -13.11
N LEU A 270 7.45 0.60 -12.30
CA LEU A 270 6.96 1.95 -12.55
C LEU A 270 7.23 2.83 -11.34
N ALA A 271 7.57 4.09 -11.59
CA ALA A 271 7.53 5.13 -10.58
C ALA A 271 6.34 6.06 -10.85
N ARG A 272 5.63 6.46 -9.80
CA ARG A 272 4.47 7.36 -9.89
C ARG A 272 4.60 8.55 -8.95
N ARG A 273 4.18 9.71 -9.45
CA ARG A 273 4.04 10.94 -8.68
C ARG A 273 2.99 11.83 -9.30
N GLN A 274 2.01 12.29 -8.52
CA GLN A 274 1.00 13.27 -8.94
C GLN A 274 0.31 12.90 -10.28
N GLY A 275 -0.01 11.62 -10.47
CA GLY A 275 -0.64 11.11 -11.69
C GLY A 275 0.29 10.92 -12.89
N LYS A 276 1.56 11.32 -12.80
CA LYS A 276 2.60 10.99 -13.79
C LYS A 276 3.20 9.63 -13.49
N ILE A 277 3.59 8.92 -14.54
CA ILE A 277 4.14 7.57 -14.51
C ILE A 277 5.44 7.56 -15.33
N TRP A 278 6.48 6.94 -14.79
CA TRP A 278 7.74 6.70 -15.50
C TRP A 278 8.08 5.21 -15.45
N PRO A 279 8.58 4.61 -16.55
CA PRO A 279 9.24 3.31 -16.49
C PRO A 279 10.45 3.42 -15.55
N ALA A 280 10.62 2.43 -14.68
CA ALA A 280 11.68 2.45 -13.68
C ALA A 280 12.42 1.11 -13.59
N ALA A 281 13.75 1.18 -13.59
CA ALA A 281 14.60 0.09 -13.14
C ALA A 281 14.84 0.28 -11.64
N ILE A 282 14.44 -0.70 -10.84
CA ILE A 282 14.40 -0.62 -9.38
C ILE A 282 15.44 -1.58 -8.84
N ASN A 283 16.35 -1.10 -8.03
CA ASN A 283 17.40 -1.89 -7.41
C ASN A 283 17.17 -1.95 -5.90
N ILE A 284 17.02 -3.17 -5.39
CA ILE A 284 16.97 -3.48 -3.97
C ILE A 284 18.26 -4.22 -3.66
N GLY A 285 19.19 -3.57 -3.00
CA GLY A 285 20.51 -4.15 -2.74
C GLY A 285 20.94 -3.99 -1.31
N ARG A 286 21.96 -4.74 -0.88
CA ARG A 286 22.57 -4.52 0.43
C ARG A 286 23.77 -3.58 0.34
N ARG A 287 23.96 -2.80 1.39
CA ARG A 287 25.21 -2.09 1.66
C ARG A 287 26.21 -3.14 2.14
N PRO A 288 27.42 -3.22 1.56
CA PRO A 288 28.47 -4.03 2.14
C PRO A 288 28.79 -3.49 3.54
N THR A 289 28.46 -4.25 4.59
CA THR A 289 28.88 -3.92 5.95
C THR A 289 30.25 -4.51 6.22
N PHE A 290 31.13 -3.75 6.88
CA PHE A 290 32.35 -4.30 7.45
C PHE A 290 31.96 -5.17 8.65
N GLY A 291 31.97 -6.50 8.48
CA GLY A 291 31.89 -7.47 9.59
C GLY A 291 30.50 -7.84 10.12
N GLY A 292 29.40 -7.58 9.40
CA GLY A 292 28.05 -7.94 9.83
C GLY A 292 27.48 -9.17 9.10
N GLU A 293 26.72 -10.00 9.81
CA GLU A 293 25.97 -11.14 9.26
C GLU A 293 25.04 -10.70 8.12
N GLU A 294 24.93 -11.54 7.08
CA GLU A 294 23.94 -11.35 6.02
C GLU A 294 22.53 -11.39 6.66
N ALA A 295 21.77 -10.29 6.56
CA ALA A 295 20.37 -10.26 6.98
C ALA A 295 19.60 -11.47 6.42
N ALA A 296 18.77 -12.11 7.24
CA ALA A 296 17.95 -13.23 6.81
C ALA A 296 16.94 -12.80 5.74
N GLU A 297 16.52 -13.72 4.87
CA GLU A 297 15.45 -13.46 3.90
C GLU A 297 14.16 -13.04 4.63
N GLY A 298 13.52 -11.96 4.16
CA GLY A 298 12.38 -11.36 4.86
C GLY A 298 12.74 -10.56 6.10
N THR A 299 14.00 -10.12 6.27
CA THR A 299 14.32 -9.05 7.25
C THR A 299 13.75 -7.72 6.75
N PRO A 300 13.15 -6.89 7.63
CA PRO A 300 12.66 -5.57 7.26
C PRO A 300 13.78 -4.71 6.67
N PHE A 301 13.44 -3.83 5.74
CA PHE A 301 14.39 -2.87 5.19
C PHE A 301 15.01 -2.04 6.32
N ASP A 302 16.34 -2.06 6.39
CA ASP A 302 17.11 -1.16 7.24
C ASP A 302 17.86 -0.17 6.33
N PRO A 303 17.55 1.14 6.36
CA PRO A 303 18.26 2.13 5.53
C PRO A 303 19.78 2.17 5.78
N ARG A 304 20.27 1.60 6.89
CA ARG A 304 21.69 1.45 7.22
C ARG A 304 22.34 0.24 6.55
N LEU A 305 21.56 -0.79 6.23
CA LEU A 305 22.04 -2.06 5.69
C LEU A 305 21.59 -2.29 4.24
N ASP A 306 20.53 -1.62 3.80
CA ASP A 306 19.88 -1.81 2.52
C ASP A 306 19.87 -0.52 1.70
N ARG A 307 19.75 -0.69 0.39
CA ARG A 307 19.59 0.36 -0.61
C ARG A 307 18.36 0.06 -1.42
N PHE A 308 17.45 1.01 -1.47
CA PHE A 308 16.31 1.00 -2.39
C PHE A 308 16.52 2.16 -3.37
N GLU A 309 16.81 1.85 -4.62
CA GLU A 309 17.10 2.84 -5.64
C GLU A 309 16.20 2.65 -6.86
N ALA A 310 15.73 3.75 -7.45
CA ALA A 310 14.97 3.73 -8.68
C ALA A 310 15.59 4.64 -9.74
N HIS A 311 15.88 4.10 -10.91
CA HIS A 311 16.24 4.87 -12.10
C HIS A 311 14.98 5.11 -12.94
N LEU A 312 14.54 6.36 -13.03
CA LEU A 312 13.31 6.74 -13.75
C LEU A 312 13.65 7.16 -15.18
N VAL A 313 13.18 6.41 -16.16
CA VAL A 313 13.45 6.69 -17.57
C VAL A 313 12.61 7.88 -18.04
N GLY A 314 13.27 8.85 -18.67
CA GLY A 314 12.62 10.06 -19.20
C GLY A 314 12.28 11.10 -18.13
N PHE A 315 12.72 10.92 -16.89
CA PHE A 315 12.63 11.94 -15.86
C PHE A 315 13.90 12.81 -15.85
N ASP A 316 13.71 14.12 -15.77
CA ASP A 316 14.76 15.10 -15.51
C ASP A 316 14.24 16.10 -14.46
N GLY A 317 15.06 16.39 -13.45
CA GLY A 317 14.69 17.26 -12.33
C GLY A 317 15.12 16.74 -10.96
N ASP A 318 14.62 17.40 -9.91
CA ASP A 318 14.89 17.05 -8.51
C ASP A 318 13.68 16.35 -7.88
N LEU A 319 13.96 15.26 -7.17
CA LEU A 319 12.98 14.48 -6.42
C LEU A 319 13.24 14.49 -4.91
N TYR A 320 14.31 15.13 -4.40
CA TYR A 320 14.62 15.09 -2.98
C TYR A 320 13.46 15.57 -2.10
N GLY A 321 13.17 14.80 -1.05
CA GLY A 321 12.09 15.07 -0.10
C GLY A 321 10.68 14.77 -0.60
N VAL A 322 10.50 14.38 -1.87
CA VAL A 322 9.16 14.02 -2.39
C VAL A 322 8.86 12.55 -2.12
N ILE A 323 7.60 12.24 -1.83
CA ILE A 323 7.12 10.84 -1.81
C ILE A 323 6.98 10.35 -3.25
N LEU A 324 7.65 9.24 -3.55
CA LEU A 324 7.54 8.52 -4.80
C LEU A 324 6.89 7.16 -4.53
N GLU A 325 5.92 6.78 -5.34
CA GLU A 325 5.40 5.41 -5.35
C GLU A 325 6.18 4.61 -6.39
N VAL A 326 6.72 3.46 -5.99
CA VAL A 326 7.46 2.57 -6.87
C VAL A 326 6.77 1.21 -6.88
N GLU A 327 6.25 0.81 -8.04
CA GLU A 327 5.62 -0.48 -8.28
C GLU A 327 6.62 -1.44 -8.89
N MET A 328 6.83 -2.60 -8.25
CA MET A 328 7.67 -3.68 -8.77
C MET A 328 6.76 -4.68 -9.47
N HIS A 329 6.97 -4.85 -10.77
CA HIS A 329 6.12 -5.73 -11.59
C HIS A 329 6.83 -7.03 -11.92
N ARG A 330 8.12 -6.99 -12.25
CA ARG A 330 8.85 -8.19 -12.68
C ARG A 330 10.25 -8.20 -12.10
N PHE A 331 10.64 -9.33 -11.50
CA PHE A 331 12.04 -9.58 -11.17
C PHE A 331 12.87 -9.74 -12.44
N LEU A 332 13.92 -8.95 -12.60
CA LEU A 332 14.83 -9.02 -13.74
C LEU A 332 15.99 -9.97 -13.46
N ARG A 333 16.72 -9.73 -12.36
CA ARG A 333 17.92 -10.49 -11.99
C ARG A 333 18.31 -10.23 -10.54
N GLY A 334 19.09 -11.14 -9.95
CA GLY A 334 19.75 -10.91 -8.66
C GLY A 334 20.87 -9.88 -8.73
N GLU A 335 21.43 -9.56 -7.56
CA GLU A 335 22.64 -8.73 -7.46
C GLU A 335 23.83 -9.38 -8.17
N LYS A 336 24.67 -8.55 -8.80
CA LYS A 336 25.91 -8.96 -9.44
C LYS A 336 27.04 -8.08 -8.92
N ARG A 337 28.20 -8.69 -8.64
CA ARG A 337 29.44 -7.95 -8.44
C ARG A 337 30.04 -7.63 -9.80
N PHE A 338 30.64 -6.45 -9.93
CA PHE A 338 31.27 -5.98 -11.15
C PHE A 338 32.73 -5.65 -10.86
N ASP A 339 33.63 -6.04 -11.75
CA ASP A 339 35.07 -5.84 -11.59
C ASP A 339 35.51 -4.40 -11.93
N GLY A 340 34.59 -3.59 -12.48
CA GLY A 340 34.82 -2.17 -12.71
C GLY A 340 33.63 -1.40 -13.27
N VAL A 341 33.77 -0.08 -13.35
CA VAL A 341 32.71 0.85 -13.78
C VAL A 341 32.21 0.54 -15.20
N LYS A 342 33.09 0.11 -16.11
CA LYS A 342 32.71 -0.21 -17.50
C LYS A 342 31.72 -1.37 -17.57
N GLU A 343 31.96 -2.43 -16.80
CA GLU A 343 31.09 -3.61 -16.75
C GLU A 343 29.74 -3.28 -16.10
N LEU A 344 29.77 -2.52 -15.00
CA LEU A 344 28.56 -1.99 -14.36
C LEU A 344 27.71 -1.19 -15.35
N CYS A 345 28.31 -0.24 -16.08
CA CYS A 345 27.58 0.56 -17.07
C CYS A 345 27.01 -0.30 -18.21
N GLN A 346 27.71 -1.35 -18.63
CA GLN A 346 27.22 -2.26 -19.66
C GLN A 346 26.01 -3.05 -19.17
N GLN A 347 26.05 -3.58 -17.94
CA GLN A 347 24.91 -4.30 -17.38
C GLN A 347 23.71 -3.38 -17.16
N ILE A 348 23.90 -2.14 -16.68
CA ILE A 348 22.81 -1.16 -16.55
C ILE A 348 22.14 -0.90 -17.91
N LYS A 349 22.92 -0.76 -18.99
CA LYS A 349 22.33 -0.58 -20.34
C LYS A 349 21.46 -1.77 -20.75
N LEU A 350 21.92 -3.00 -20.51
CA LEU A 350 21.13 -4.19 -20.77
C LEU A 350 19.84 -4.22 -19.94
N ASP A 351 19.93 -3.86 -18.66
CA ASP A 351 18.76 -3.80 -17.77
C ASP A 351 17.73 -2.75 -18.27
N LEU A 352 18.19 -1.62 -18.80
CA LEU A 352 17.32 -0.58 -19.37
C LEU A 352 16.73 -0.98 -20.74
N GLU A 353 17.43 -1.78 -21.53
CA GLU A 353 16.88 -2.38 -22.75
C GLU A 353 15.78 -3.39 -22.43
N ASP A 354 15.96 -4.21 -21.38
CA ASP A 354 14.92 -5.10 -20.87
C ASP A 354 13.71 -4.33 -20.34
N LEU A 355 13.93 -3.26 -19.59
CA LEU A 355 12.88 -2.37 -19.11
C LEU A 355 12.07 -1.79 -20.26
N ASP A 356 12.73 -1.30 -21.30
CA ASP A 356 12.08 -0.72 -22.47
C ASP A 356 11.27 -1.76 -23.27
N ARG A 357 11.82 -2.96 -23.47
CA ARG A 357 11.07 -4.08 -24.09
C ARG A 357 9.82 -4.42 -23.29
N TRP A 358 9.95 -4.54 -21.98
CA TRP A 358 8.83 -4.81 -21.08
C TRP A 358 7.80 -3.66 -21.06
N TRP A 359 8.25 -2.40 -21.04
CA TRP A 359 7.35 -1.25 -21.05
C TRP A 359 6.50 -1.21 -22.32
N ARG A 360 7.13 -1.39 -23.49
CA ARG A 360 6.40 -1.40 -24.77
C ARG A 360 5.40 -2.55 -24.89
N SER A 361 5.67 -3.71 -24.28
CA SER A 361 4.72 -4.82 -24.30
C SER A 361 3.46 -4.57 -23.47
N ARG A 362 3.39 -3.47 -22.70
CA ARG A 362 2.20 -3.07 -21.93
C ARG A 362 1.33 -2.03 -22.63
N GLU A 363 1.87 -1.34 -23.63
CA GLU A 363 1.16 -0.31 -24.39
C GLU A 363 0.42 -0.87 -25.62
N GLY A 364 0.74 -2.10 -26.03
CA GLY A 364 0.06 -2.85 -27.11
C GLY A 364 -0.89 -3.88 -26.54
#